data_AF-A0A0X3U1M8-F1
#
_entry.id   AF-A0A0X3U1M8-F1
#
_cell.length_a   1.000
_cell.length_b   1.000
_cell.length_c   1.000
_cell.angle_alpha   90.00
_cell.angle_beta   90.00
_cell.angle_gamma   90.00
#
_symmetry.space_group_name_H-M   'P 1'
#
loop_
_entity.id
_entity.type
_entity.pdbx_description
1 polymer ?
#
loop_
_entity_poly.entity_id
_entity_poly.type
_entity_poly.pdbx_seq_one_letter_code
_entity_poly.pdbx_strand_id
1 'polypeptide(L)'
;MSQIEELQRRIVAAMDRIGAGVDTLLDASVDASLDTAPAESGGDDALRAALEDERIANAQLEERLKALKERHEQEADAMRAELESLRTAPAGDPESAALREQLAEAHTKLAAVEAARAELAEAKAALENQDELEALKTENAQLKAVAASAQETKAENARLRAELADSERVTELSAELDMLRAERSSHGAAMSRLDDDLQRMRKANEQLRRSIDELRAATEDGVPDADLLNRATVAELEATRAAQATDAAEAHAVLARLEPLLSKAKLAEGEVE
;
A
#
# COMPACT_ATOMS: atom_id res chain seq x y z
N MET A 1 5.34 0.66 33.08
CA MET A 1 4.64 -0.52 32.54
C MET A 1 3.12 -0.29 32.44
N SER A 2 2.41 0.16 33.49
CA SER A 2 0.95 0.38 33.41
C SER A 2 0.50 1.48 32.42
N GLN A 3 1.27 2.55 32.28
CA GLN A 3 0.94 3.65 31.36
C GLN A 3 0.94 3.20 29.88
N ILE A 4 1.78 2.23 29.51
CA ILE A 4 1.83 1.70 28.14
C ILE A 4 0.60 0.83 27.86
N GLU A 5 0.16 0.03 28.83
CA GLU A 5 -1.05 -0.78 28.71
C GLU A 5 -2.33 0.06 28.68
N GLU A 6 -2.36 1.18 29.38
CA GLU A 6 -3.46 2.14 29.35
C GLU A 6 -3.53 2.87 28.00
N LEU A 7 -2.38 3.29 27.47
CA LEU A 7 -2.29 3.86 26.12
C LEU A 7 -2.69 2.84 25.05
N GLN A 8 -2.27 1.59 25.16
CA GLN A 8 -2.67 0.52 24.24
C GLN A 8 -4.18 0.27 24.28
N ARG A 9 -4.80 0.19 25.48
CA ARG A 9 -6.26 0.04 25.61
C ARG A 9 -7.02 1.22 25.00
N ARG A 10 -6.49 2.44 25.15
CA ARG A 10 -7.12 3.65 24.61
C ARG A 10 -6.98 3.76 23.09
N ILE A 11 -5.86 3.31 22.53
CA ILE A 11 -5.65 3.25 21.08
C ILE A 11 -6.59 2.23 20.45
N VAL A 12 -6.70 1.02 21.02
CA VAL A 12 -7.60 -0.02 20.50
C VAL A 12 -9.06 0.47 20.52
N ALA A 13 -9.51 1.05 21.63
CA ALA A 13 -10.86 1.62 21.73
C ALA A 13 -11.11 2.80 20.75
N ALA A 14 -10.07 3.59 20.45
CA ALA A 14 -10.15 4.65 19.45
C ALA A 14 -10.24 4.07 18.03
N MET A 15 -9.48 3.02 17.72
CA MET A 15 -9.52 2.34 16.43
C MET A 15 -10.88 1.67 16.19
N ASP A 16 -11.46 1.01 17.19
CA ASP A 16 -12.79 0.40 17.07
C ASP A 16 -13.88 1.44 16.81
N ARG A 17 -13.79 2.61 17.47
CA ARG A 17 -14.73 3.72 17.25
C ARG A 17 -14.58 4.35 15.87
N ILE A 18 -13.35 4.45 15.35
CA ILE A 18 -13.10 4.91 13.98
C ILE A 18 -13.62 3.89 12.98
N GLY A 19 -13.41 2.58 13.20
CA GLY A 19 -13.95 1.52 12.36
C GLY A 19 -15.48 1.60 12.24
N ALA A 20 -16.18 1.70 13.38
CA ALA A 20 -17.64 1.89 13.39
C ALA A 20 -18.07 3.18 12.68
N GLY A 21 -17.32 4.28 12.82
CA GLY A 21 -17.61 5.53 12.12
C GLY A 21 -17.42 5.44 10.61
N VAL A 22 -16.40 4.72 10.15
CA VAL A 22 -16.14 4.47 8.72
C VAL A 22 -17.23 3.59 8.12
N ASP A 23 -17.68 2.54 8.82
CA ASP A 23 -18.76 1.69 8.36
C ASP A 23 -20.07 2.47 8.20
N THR A 24 -20.39 3.39 9.14
CA THR A 24 -21.58 4.25 9.00
C THR A 24 -21.50 5.22 7.82
N LEU A 25 -20.30 5.73 7.51
CA LEU A 25 -20.07 6.58 6.33
C LEU A 25 -20.13 5.78 5.03
N LEU A 26 -19.67 4.53 5.06
CA LEU A 26 -19.77 3.61 3.95
C LEU A 26 -21.23 3.26 3.67
N ASP A 27 -22.03 2.92 4.68
CA ASP A 27 -23.47 2.67 4.52
C ASP A 27 -24.22 3.92 4.00
N ALA A 28 -23.88 5.12 4.50
CA ALA A 28 -24.44 6.37 3.99
C ALA A 28 -24.03 6.66 2.53
N SER A 29 -22.82 6.23 2.11
CA SER A 29 -22.37 6.35 0.72
C SER A 29 -22.98 5.30 -0.21
N VAL A 30 -23.31 4.12 0.32
CA VAL A 30 -23.96 3.04 -0.43
C VAL A 30 -25.42 3.42 -0.71
N ASP A 31 -26.11 4.05 0.23
CA ASP A 31 -27.48 4.57 0.05
C ASP A 31 -27.53 5.72 -0.98
N ALA A 32 -26.47 6.55 -1.05
CA ALA A 32 -26.32 7.57 -2.09
C ALA A 32 -25.93 7.02 -3.48
N SER A 33 -25.43 5.78 -3.56
CA SER A 33 -24.93 5.16 -4.80
C SER A 33 -25.93 4.25 -5.51
N LEU A 34 -27.10 4.01 -4.91
CA LEU A 34 -28.18 3.20 -5.50
C LEU A 34 -29.15 4.00 -6.38
N ASP A 35 -28.93 5.31 -6.55
CA ASP A 35 -29.72 6.19 -7.43
C ASP A 35 -28.93 6.69 -8.65
N THR A 36 -28.20 5.80 -9.32
CA THR A 36 -27.57 6.12 -10.63
C THR A 36 -28.48 5.70 -11.78
N ALA A 37 -29.59 6.41 -11.96
CA ALA A 37 -30.20 6.63 -13.28
C ALA A 37 -29.60 7.91 -13.89
N PRO A 38 -29.57 8.08 -15.23
CA PRO A 38 -28.84 9.19 -15.85
C PRO A 38 -29.44 10.52 -15.38
N ALA A 39 -28.58 11.39 -14.83
CA ALA A 39 -28.92 12.71 -14.32
C ALA A 39 -29.79 13.50 -15.31
N GLU A 40 -31.10 13.51 -15.07
CA GLU A 40 -32.01 14.46 -15.67
C GLU A 40 -31.70 15.84 -15.09
N SER A 41 -31.65 16.84 -15.97
CA SER A 41 -31.54 18.27 -15.65
C SER A 41 -32.60 18.79 -14.66
N GLY A 42 -33.58 17.96 -14.28
CA GLY A 42 -34.63 18.30 -13.32
C GLY A 42 -34.15 18.50 -11.88
N GLY A 43 -33.08 17.83 -11.44
CA GLY A 43 -32.52 18.01 -10.09
C GLY A 43 -31.88 19.38 -9.90
N ASP A 44 -31.05 19.79 -10.86
CA ASP A 44 -30.41 21.11 -10.86
C ASP A 44 -31.44 22.25 -11.03
N ASP A 45 -32.46 22.04 -11.86
CA ASP A 45 -33.51 23.05 -12.05
C ASP A 45 -34.43 23.16 -10.82
N ALA A 46 -34.73 22.06 -10.12
CA ALA A 46 -35.44 22.09 -8.85
C ALA A 46 -34.64 22.78 -7.74
N LEU A 47 -33.33 22.54 -7.67
CA LEU A 47 -32.44 23.23 -6.72
C LEU A 47 -32.30 24.73 -7.03
N ARG A 48 -32.26 25.11 -8.31
CA ARG A 48 -32.28 26.53 -8.72
C ARG A 48 -33.59 27.21 -8.33
N ALA A 49 -34.73 26.58 -8.57
CA ALA A 49 -36.02 27.08 -8.16
C ALA A 49 -36.09 27.28 -6.64
N ALA A 50 -35.64 26.30 -5.85
CA ALA A 50 -35.58 26.41 -4.40
C ALA A 50 -34.66 27.54 -3.91
N LEU A 51 -33.50 27.75 -4.56
CA LEU A 51 -32.59 28.86 -4.25
C LEU A 51 -33.20 30.22 -4.60
N GLU A 52 -33.97 30.31 -5.68
CA GLU A 52 -34.63 31.54 -6.09
C GLU A 52 -35.79 31.88 -5.14
N ASP A 53 -36.55 30.89 -4.71
CA ASP A 53 -37.58 31.02 -3.68
C ASP A 53 -36.99 31.46 -2.32
N GLU A 54 -35.89 30.86 -1.88
CA GLU A 54 -35.18 31.24 -0.65
C GLU A 54 -34.58 32.66 -0.73
N ARG A 55 -34.12 33.09 -1.92
CA ARG A 55 -33.65 34.47 -2.13
C ARG A 55 -34.79 35.48 -2.02
N ILE A 56 -35.95 35.17 -2.61
CA ILE A 56 -37.14 36.03 -2.50
C ILE A 56 -37.61 36.08 -1.04
N ALA A 57 -37.62 34.95 -0.33
CA ALA A 57 -37.99 34.89 1.09
C ALA A 57 -37.04 35.73 1.96
N ASN A 58 -35.72 35.63 1.72
CA ASN A 58 -34.74 36.45 2.42
C ASN A 58 -34.89 37.94 2.13
N ALA A 59 -35.09 38.34 0.86
CA ALA A 59 -35.33 39.74 0.51
C ALA A 59 -36.56 40.31 1.24
N GLN A 60 -37.64 39.53 1.33
CA GLN A 60 -38.84 39.92 2.10
C GLN A 60 -38.58 40.02 3.61
N LEU A 61 -37.75 39.14 4.17
CA LEU A 61 -37.35 39.21 5.58
C LEU A 61 -36.47 40.43 5.85
N GLU A 62 -35.54 40.76 4.95
CA GLU A 62 -34.71 41.97 5.06
C GLU A 62 -35.53 43.24 5.01
N GLU A 63 -36.51 43.34 4.10
CA GLU A 63 -37.46 44.46 4.06
C GLU A 63 -38.30 44.55 5.34
N ARG A 64 -38.81 43.42 5.85
CA ARG A 64 -39.54 43.38 7.13
C ARG A 64 -38.67 43.81 8.31
N LEU A 65 -37.41 43.38 8.35
CA LEU A 65 -36.45 43.77 9.38
C LEU A 65 -36.11 45.26 9.28
N LYS A 66 -35.98 45.81 8.08
CA LYS A 66 -35.77 47.25 7.86
C LYS A 66 -36.97 48.06 8.35
N ALA A 67 -38.18 47.65 7.99
CA ALA A 67 -39.41 48.30 8.45
C ALA A 67 -39.59 48.19 9.98
N LEU A 68 -39.23 47.07 10.58
CA LEU A 68 -39.27 46.88 12.04
C LEU A 68 -38.25 47.79 12.75
N LYS A 69 -37.03 47.90 12.21
CA LYS A 69 -36.00 48.82 12.74
C LYS A 69 -36.46 50.27 12.67
N GLU A 70 -37.02 50.68 11.53
CA GLU A 70 -37.53 52.05 11.34
C GLU A 70 -38.69 52.36 12.30
N ARG A 71 -39.61 51.41 12.52
CA ARG A 71 -40.67 51.56 13.53
C ARG A 71 -40.12 51.68 14.95
N HIS A 72 -39.15 50.85 15.32
CA HIS A 72 -38.54 50.94 16.66
C HIS A 72 -37.72 52.22 16.86
N GLU A 73 -37.08 52.73 15.81
CA GLU A 73 -36.40 54.03 15.84
C GLU A 73 -37.41 55.18 16.02
N GLN A 74 -38.53 55.15 15.29
CA GLN A 74 -39.64 56.09 15.47
C GLN A 74 -40.27 56.02 16.86
N GLU A 75 -40.49 54.82 17.40
CA GLU A 75 -40.98 54.62 18.77
C GLU A 75 -39.98 55.15 19.82
N ALA A 76 -38.68 54.93 19.61
CA ALA A 76 -37.64 55.44 20.49
C ALA A 76 -37.58 56.97 20.47
N ASP A 77 -37.72 57.59 19.29
CA ASP A 77 -37.74 59.04 19.16
C ASP A 77 -39.02 59.66 19.74
N ALA A 78 -40.17 58.99 19.59
CA ALA A 78 -41.42 59.38 20.25
C ALA A 78 -41.29 59.31 21.78
N MET A 79 -40.74 58.22 22.32
CA MET A 79 -40.48 58.08 23.76
C MET A 79 -39.49 59.13 24.27
N ARG A 80 -38.44 59.47 23.50
CA ARG A 80 -37.50 60.54 23.86
C ARG A 80 -38.19 61.91 23.91
N ALA A 81 -39.07 62.21 22.95
CA ALA A 81 -39.84 63.46 22.93
C ALA A 81 -40.84 63.54 24.10
N GLU A 82 -41.48 62.42 24.45
CA GLU A 82 -42.38 62.31 25.61
C GLU A 82 -41.61 62.45 26.94
N LEU A 83 -40.40 61.92 27.02
CA LEU A 83 -39.52 62.12 28.18
C LEU A 83 -39.05 63.58 28.30
N GLU A 84 -38.77 64.28 27.19
CA GLU A 84 -38.41 65.70 27.22
C GLU A 84 -39.62 66.57 27.65
N SER A 85 -40.83 66.18 27.27
CA SER A 85 -42.06 66.87 27.71
C SER A 85 -42.36 66.60 29.19
N LEU A 86 -42.13 65.38 29.68
CA LEU A 86 -42.27 65.04 31.10
C LEU A 86 -41.15 65.63 31.97
N ARG A 87 -39.92 65.76 31.43
CA ARG A 87 -38.79 66.41 32.11
C ARG A 87 -39.00 67.91 32.31
N THR A 88 -39.75 68.55 31.41
CA THR A 88 -40.09 69.98 31.49
C THR A 88 -41.33 70.25 32.37
N ALA A 89 -42.04 69.20 32.82
CA ALA A 89 -43.12 69.29 33.80
C ALA A 89 -42.56 69.38 35.25
N PRO A 90 -43.17 70.19 36.16
CA PRO A 90 -42.64 70.39 37.50
C PRO A 90 -42.71 69.12 38.35
N ALA A 91 -41.59 68.80 38.99
CA ALA A 91 -41.36 67.55 39.70
C ALA A 91 -42.26 67.37 40.94
N GLY A 92 -42.94 66.22 41.01
CA GLY A 92 -43.71 65.82 42.19
C GLY A 92 -44.21 64.36 42.25
N ASP A 93 -44.20 63.59 41.14
CA ASP A 93 -44.90 62.30 41.11
C ASP A 93 -43.98 61.05 41.14
N PRO A 94 -44.40 59.98 41.85
CA PRO A 94 -43.71 58.69 41.93
C PRO A 94 -43.54 57.99 40.57
N GLU A 95 -44.35 58.36 39.56
CA GLU A 95 -44.18 57.91 38.18
C GLU A 95 -42.83 58.33 37.58
N SER A 96 -42.29 59.50 37.97
CA SER A 96 -40.98 59.95 37.49
C SER A 96 -39.82 59.11 38.03
N ALA A 97 -40.00 58.44 39.18
CA ALA A 97 -39.01 57.50 39.72
C ALA A 97 -39.07 56.16 38.98
N ALA A 98 -40.28 55.65 38.73
CA ALA A 98 -40.49 54.43 37.94
C ALA A 98 -39.98 54.56 36.50
N LEU A 99 -40.18 55.72 35.86
CA LEU A 99 -39.66 56.00 34.52
C LEU A 99 -38.13 56.06 34.47
N ARG A 100 -37.47 56.57 35.52
CA ARG A 100 -36.00 56.57 35.62
C ARG A 100 -35.44 55.15 35.79
N GLU A 101 -36.14 54.29 36.53
CA GLU A 101 -35.75 52.89 36.68
C GLU A 101 -35.92 52.10 35.38
N GLN A 102 -37.04 52.29 34.68
CA GLN A 102 -37.26 51.70 33.35
C GLN A 102 -36.23 52.18 32.32
N LEU A 103 -35.82 53.46 32.38
CA LEU A 103 -34.74 53.99 31.55
C LEU A 103 -33.39 53.33 31.85
N ALA A 104 -33.06 53.15 33.13
CA ALA A 104 -31.83 52.46 33.51
C ALA A 104 -31.84 51.00 33.02
N GLU A 105 -32.99 50.32 33.12
CA GLU A 105 -33.16 48.95 32.63
C GLU A 105 -33.14 48.86 31.10
N ALA A 106 -33.65 49.87 30.40
CA ALA A 106 -33.54 49.97 28.94
C ALA A 106 -32.11 50.20 28.49
N HIS A 107 -31.34 51.05 29.20
CA HIS A 107 -29.93 51.28 28.90
C HIS A 107 -29.07 50.04 29.10
N THR A 108 -29.30 49.24 30.14
CA THR A 108 -28.56 47.98 30.34
C THR A 108 -28.88 46.94 29.27
N LYS A 109 -30.16 46.82 28.88
CA LYS A 109 -30.58 45.95 27.77
C LYS A 109 -29.97 46.41 26.44
N LEU A 110 -29.89 47.71 26.19
CA LEU A 110 -29.31 48.27 24.98
C LEU A 110 -27.79 48.03 24.92
N ALA A 111 -27.08 48.20 26.03
CA ALA A 111 -25.67 47.86 26.14
C ALA A 111 -25.40 46.36 25.91
N ALA A 112 -26.27 45.47 26.40
CA ALA A 112 -26.17 44.03 26.16
C ALA A 112 -26.39 43.67 24.67
N VAL A 113 -27.32 44.34 23.99
CA VAL A 113 -27.56 44.17 22.55
C VAL A 113 -26.40 44.68 21.72
N GLU A 114 -25.77 45.79 22.11
CA GLU A 114 -24.57 46.32 21.44
C GLU A 114 -23.37 45.37 21.60
N ALA A 115 -23.17 44.78 22.77
CA ALA A 115 -22.14 43.77 22.99
C ALA A 115 -22.37 42.51 22.13
N ALA A 116 -23.60 41.98 22.11
CA ALA A 116 -23.95 40.84 21.27
C ALA A 116 -23.78 41.14 19.76
N ARG A 117 -24.05 42.38 19.33
CA ARG A 117 -23.80 42.83 17.95
C ARG A 117 -22.30 42.90 17.61
N ALA A 118 -21.47 43.29 18.56
CA ALA A 118 -20.01 43.32 18.38
C ALA A 118 -19.44 41.90 18.22
N GLU A 119 -19.86 40.96 19.07
CA GLU A 119 -19.49 39.54 18.94
C GLU A 119 -19.96 38.93 17.61
N LEU A 120 -21.18 39.27 17.16
CA LEU A 120 -21.70 38.86 15.86
C LEU A 120 -20.90 39.45 14.69
N ALA A 121 -20.40 40.68 14.82
CA ALA A 121 -19.57 41.31 13.80
C ALA A 121 -18.19 40.66 13.71
N GLU A 122 -17.60 40.29 14.85
CA GLU A 122 -16.32 39.60 14.91
C GLU A 122 -16.41 38.16 14.37
N ALA A 123 -17.49 37.43 14.70
CA ALA A 123 -17.78 36.12 14.14
C ALA A 123 -18.02 36.18 12.61
N LYS A 124 -18.67 37.25 12.12
CA LYS A 124 -18.85 37.49 10.69
C LYS A 124 -17.53 37.81 9.99
N ALA A 125 -16.68 38.65 10.58
CA ALA A 125 -15.36 38.95 10.04
C ALA A 125 -14.48 37.68 9.94
N ALA A 126 -14.57 36.79 10.93
CA ALA A 126 -13.88 35.49 10.89
C ALA A 126 -14.41 34.56 9.78
N LEU A 127 -15.72 34.59 9.52
CA LEU A 127 -16.34 33.87 8.39
C LEU A 127 -16.03 34.51 7.03
N GLU A 128 -15.81 35.83 7.00
CA GLU A 128 -15.43 36.63 5.83
C GLU A 128 -13.92 36.60 5.54
N ASN A 129 -13.11 35.83 6.29
CA ASN A 129 -11.73 35.48 5.91
C ASN A 129 -11.74 34.54 4.69
N GLN A 130 -12.28 35.04 3.59
CA GLN A 130 -12.50 34.40 2.31
C GLN A 130 -11.17 33.93 1.72
N ASP A 131 -10.07 34.62 2.04
CA ASP A 131 -8.72 34.26 1.64
C ASP A 131 -8.24 32.92 2.23
N GLU A 132 -8.55 32.63 3.51
CA GLU A 132 -8.21 31.34 4.13
C GLU A 132 -9.08 30.21 3.56
N LEU A 133 -10.36 30.49 3.34
CA LEU A 133 -11.28 29.53 2.73
C LEU A 133 -10.86 29.19 1.29
N GLU A 134 -10.50 30.19 0.49
CA GLU A 134 -10.02 29.98 -0.88
C GLU A 134 -8.66 29.25 -0.87
N ALA A 135 -7.74 29.59 0.05
CA ALA A 135 -6.49 28.85 0.22
C ALA A 135 -6.74 27.35 0.52
N LEU A 136 -7.61 27.03 1.47
CA LEU A 136 -7.97 25.65 1.82
C LEU A 136 -8.68 24.91 0.68
N LYS A 137 -9.51 25.60 -0.12
CA LYS A 137 -10.12 25.02 -1.32
C LYS A 137 -9.07 24.70 -2.38
N THR A 138 -8.11 25.60 -2.61
CA THR A 138 -7.03 25.34 -3.57
C THR A 138 -6.15 24.18 -3.12
N GLU A 139 -5.82 24.10 -1.84
CA GLU A 139 -5.05 22.98 -1.27
C GLU A 139 -5.82 21.66 -1.39
N ASN A 140 -7.12 21.65 -1.09
CA ASN A 140 -7.97 20.46 -1.30
C ASN A 140 -8.02 20.03 -2.77
N ALA A 141 -8.10 20.99 -3.70
CA ALA A 141 -8.07 20.69 -5.13
C ALA A 141 -6.72 20.07 -5.56
N GLN A 142 -5.61 20.60 -5.04
CA GLN A 142 -4.27 20.05 -5.28
C GLN A 142 -4.13 18.64 -4.69
N LEU A 143 -4.56 18.42 -3.45
CA LEU A 143 -4.52 17.09 -2.81
C LEU A 143 -5.37 16.07 -3.57
N LYS A 144 -6.55 16.45 -4.05
CA LYS A 144 -7.39 15.59 -4.91
C LYS A 144 -6.69 15.24 -6.22
N ALA A 145 -6.03 16.19 -6.86
CA ALA A 145 -5.27 15.94 -8.09
C ALA A 145 -4.08 14.98 -7.85
N VAL A 146 -3.34 15.16 -6.75
CA VAL A 146 -2.25 14.26 -6.36
C VAL A 146 -2.78 12.85 -6.04
N ALA A 147 -3.90 12.75 -5.33
CA ALA A 147 -4.53 11.46 -5.04
C ALA A 147 -4.97 10.73 -6.32
N ALA A 148 -5.52 11.44 -7.30
CA ALA A 148 -5.88 10.88 -8.59
C ALA A 148 -4.65 10.36 -9.36
N SER A 149 -3.57 11.15 -9.45
CA SER A 149 -2.32 10.72 -10.07
C SER A 149 -1.68 9.52 -9.34
N ALA A 150 -1.77 9.49 -8.01
CA ALA A 150 -1.31 8.35 -7.22
C ALA A 150 -2.15 7.08 -7.47
N GLN A 151 -3.45 7.20 -7.75
CA GLN A 151 -4.28 6.05 -8.15
C GLN A 151 -3.93 5.57 -9.57
N GLU A 152 -3.69 6.48 -10.50
CA GLU A 152 -3.28 6.14 -11.88
C GLU A 152 -1.95 5.39 -11.90
N THR A 153 -0.93 5.88 -11.20
CA THR A 153 0.37 5.21 -11.08
C THR A 153 0.28 3.85 -10.39
N LYS A 154 -0.61 3.69 -9.40
CA LYS A 154 -0.88 2.38 -8.78
C LYS A 154 -1.55 1.42 -9.76
N ALA A 155 -2.50 1.89 -10.56
CA ALA A 155 -3.16 1.08 -11.58
C ALA A 155 -2.17 0.65 -12.68
N GLU A 156 -1.30 1.54 -13.12
CA GLU A 156 -0.23 1.24 -14.07
C GLU A 156 0.77 0.22 -13.51
N ASN A 157 1.20 0.38 -12.24
CA ASN A 157 2.05 -0.61 -11.58
C ASN A 157 1.37 -1.98 -11.47
N ALA A 158 0.07 -2.03 -11.16
CA ALA A 158 -0.68 -3.27 -11.11
C ALA A 158 -0.75 -3.93 -12.49
N ARG A 159 -0.98 -3.14 -13.54
CA ARG A 159 -1.00 -3.61 -14.93
C ARG A 159 0.35 -4.14 -15.37
N LEU A 160 1.44 -3.41 -15.15
CA LEU A 160 2.80 -3.85 -15.48
C LEU A 160 3.19 -5.12 -14.72
N ARG A 161 2.77 -5.26 -13.46
CA ARG A 161 2.99 -6.50 -12.69
C ARG A 161 2.21 -7.68 -13.25
N ALA A 162 0.96 -7.46 -13.67
CA ALA A 162 0.16 -8.49 -14.33
C ALA A 162 0.81 -8.88 -15.66
N GLU A 163 1.22 -7.92 -16.49
CA GLU A 163 1.90 -8.18 -17.76
C GLU A 163 3.25 -8.90 -17.58
N LEU A 164 4.01 -8.57 -16.52
CA LEU A 164 5.24 -9.29 -16.18
C LEU A 164 4.95 -10.73 -15.70
N ALA A 165 3.88 -10.93 -14.94
CA ALA A 165 3.47 -12.25 -14.46
C ALA A 165 2.88 -13.12 -15.58
N ASP A 166 2.14 -12.49 -16.49
CA ASP A 166 1.54 -13.11 -17.68
C ASP A 166 2.58 -13.33 -18.77
N SER A 167 3.74 -12.68 -18.70
CA SER A 167 4.84 -12.99 -19.61
C SER A 167 5.27 -14.43 -19.37
N GLU A 168 4.80 -15.33 -20.23
CA GLU A 168 5.18 -16.74 -20.33
C GLU A 168 6.71 -16.89 -20.36
N ARG A 169 7.42 -15.83 -20.76
CA ARG A 169 8.88 -15.77 -20.71
C ARG A 169 9.46 -15.95 -19.30
N VAL A 170 8.81 -15.49 -18.24
CA VAL A 170 9.32 -15.69 -16.87
C VAL A 170 9.19 -17.15 -16.44
N THR A 171 8.07 -17.80 -16.78
CA THR A 171 7.87 -19.22 -16.46
C THR A 171 8.78 -20.11 -17.31
N GLU A 172 8.94 -19.79 -18.60
CA GLU A 172 9.92 -20.42 -19.49
C GLU A 172 11.35 -20.28 -18.98
N LEU A 173 11.80 -19.07 -18.65
CA LEU A 173 13.14 -18.83 -18.12
C LEU A 173 13.37 -19.53 -16.78
N SER A 174 12.35 -19.61 -15.93
CA SER A 174 12.43 -20.37 -14.68
C SER A 174 12.61 -21.87 -14.97
N ALA A 175 11.84 -22.43 -15.91
CA ALA A 175 11.96 -23.82 -16.31
C ALA A 175 13.32 -24.11 -16.96
N GLU A 176 13.81 -23.23 -17.83
CA GLU A 176 15.16 -23.30 -18.41
C GLU A 176 16.25 -23.30 -17.32
N LEU A 177 16.14 -22.44 -16.30
CA LEU A 177 17.08 -22.39 -15.20
C LEU A 177 17.08 -23.67 -14.35
N ASP A 178 15.90 -24.23 -14.08
CA ASP A 178 15.79 -25.47 -13.30
C ASP A 178 16.34 -26.67 -14.07
N MET A 179 16.13 -26.71 -15.39
CA MET A 179 16.77 -27.69 -16.28
C MET A 179 18.30 -27.57 -16.25
N LEU A 180 18.85 -26.36 -16.40
CA LEU A 180 20.30 -26.14 -16.34
C LEU A 180 20.90 -26.49 -14.97
N ARG A 181 20.17 -26.25 -13.87
CA ARG A 181 20.57 -26.67 -12.52
C ARG A 181 20.59 -28.19 -12.40
N ALA A 182 19.57 -28.88 -12.91
CA ALA A 182 19.52 -30.34 -12.92
C ALA A 182 20.65 -30.95 -13.76
N GLU A 183 20.92 -30.41 -14.95
CA GLU A 183 22.05 -30.82 -15.80
C GLU A 183 23.39 -30.65 -15.07
N ARG A 184 23.61 -29.49 -14.42
CA ARG A 184 24.85 -29.23 -13.68
C ARG A 184 25.02 -30.14 -12.46
N SER A 185 23.93 -30.46 -11.76
CA SER A 185 23.94 -31.42 -10.65
C SER A 185 24.28 -32.83 -11.14
N SER A 186 23.65 -33.26 -12.25
CA SER A 186 23.93 -34.55 -12.88
C SER A 186 25.38 -34.66 -13.34
N HIS A 187 25.91 -33.60 -13.97
CA HIS A 187 27.31 -33.53 -14.38
C HIS A 187 28.28 -33.60 -13.20
N GLY A 188 27.99 -32.89 -12.10
CA GLY A 188 28.78 -32.96 -10.87
C GLY A 188 28.81 -34.38 -10.27
N ALA A 189 27.67 -35.08 -10.26
CA ALA A 189 27.59 -36.46 -9.80
C ALA A 189 28.36 -37.44 -10.70
N ALA A 190 28.29 -37.28 -12.03
CA ALA A 190 29.05 -38.08 -12.98
C ALA A 190 30.56 -37.88 -12.83
N MET A 191 31.00 -36.62 -12.65
CA MET A 191 32.41 -36.29 -12.43
C MET A 191 32.93 -36.90 -11.12
N SER A 192 32.15 -36.81 -10.03
CA SER A 192 32.52 -37.44 -8.75
C SER A 192 32.70 -38.95 -8.86
N ARG A 193 31.85 -39.63 -9.64
CA ARG A 193 31.98 -41.08 -9.88
C ARG A 193 33.24 -41.42 -10.67
N LEU A 194 33.53 -40.65 -11.71
CA LEU A 194 34.75 -40.82 -12.50
C LEU A 194 36.01 -40.61 -11.64
N ASP A 195 36.02 -39.61 -10.77
CA ASP A 195 37.13 -39.38 -9.83
C ASP A 195 37.31 -40.56 -8.86
N ASP A 196 36.21 -41.12 -8.33
CA ASP A 196 36.26 -42.31 -7.47
C ASP A 196 36.82 -43.52 -8.21
N ASP A 197 36.43 -43.75 -9.47
CA ASP A 197 36.90 -44.88 -10.28
C ASP A 197 38.39 -44.72 -10.67
N LEU A 198 38.82 -43.50 -11.02
CA LEU A 198 40.23 -43.18 -11.25
C LEU A 198 41.10 -43.42 -10.01
N GLN A 199 40.59 -43.06 -8.81
CA GLN A 199 41.27 -43.36 -7.55
C GLN A 199 41.39 -44.87 -7.30
N ARG A 200 40.32 -45.64 -7.57
CA ARG A 200 40.36 -47.11 -7.48
C ARG A 200 41.36 -47.72 -8.44
N MET A 201 41.38 -47.26 -9.70
CA MET A 201 42.33 -47.71 -10.71
C MET A 201 43.77 -47.42 -10.30
N ARG A 202 44.07 -46.23 -9.77
CA ARG A 202 45.40 -45.89 -9.26
C ARG A 202 45.82 -46.82 -8.11
N LYS A 203 44.93 -47.06 -7.15
CA LYS A 203 45.19 -47.96 -6.02
C LYS A 203 45.42 -49.40 -6.45
N ALA A 204 44.60 -49.94 -7.36
CA ALA A 204 44.74 -51.30 -7.87
C ALA A 204 46.04 -51.48 -8.67
N ASN A 205 46.43 -50.48 -9.47
CA ASN A 205 47.72 -50.48 -10.16
C ASN A 205 48.92 -50.39 -9.20
N GLU A 206 48.81 -49.61 -8.13
CA GLU A 206 49.86 -49.56 -7.10
C GLU A 206 50.01 -50.92 -6.39
N GLN A 207 48.90 -51.59 -6.07
CA GLN A 207 48.91 -52.92 -5.50
C GLN A 207 49.50 -53.98 -6.45
N LEU A 208 49.19 -53.90 -7.74
CA LEU A 208 49.79 -54.76 -8.77
C LEU A 208 51.31 -54.53 -8.90
N ARG A 209 51.77 -53.28 -8.85
CA ARG A 209 53.22 -52.99 -8.88
C ARG A 209 53.93 -53.60 -7.67
N ARG A 210 53.37 -53.40 -6.47
CA ARG A 210 53.91 -54.00 -5.24
C ARG A 210 53.95 -55.53 -5.30
N SER A 211 52.90 -56.19 -5.79
CA SER A 211 52.88 -57.66 -5.90
C SER A 211 53.86 -58.19 -6.94
N ILE A 212 54.09 -57.46 -8.05
CA ILE A 212 55.13 -57.78 -9.03
C ILE A 212 56.53 -57.62 -8.44
N ASP A 213 56.77 -56.57 -7.67
CA ASP A 213 58.07 -56.33 -7.02
C ASP A 213 58.37 -57.43 -5.97
N GLU A 214 57.37 -57.82 -5.16
CA GLU A 214 57.48 -58.95 -4.23
C GLU A 214 57.77 -60.28 -4.97
N LEU A 215 57.07 -60.53 -6.08
CA LEU A 215 57.28 -61.73 -6.88
C LEU A 215 58.70 -61.76 -7.49
N ARG A 216 59.19 -60.62 -7.98
CA ARG A 216 60.55 -60.49 -8.52
C ARG A 216 61.60 -60.77 -7.45
N ALA A 217 61.48 -60.16 -6.27
CA ALA A 217 62.40 -60.40 -5.16
C ALA A 217 62.44 -61.89 -4.77
N ALA A 218 61.28 -62.54 -4.64
CA ALA A 218 61.21 -63.97 -4.33
C ALA A 218 61.84 -64.85 -5.42
N THR A 219 61.68 -64.49 -6.70
CA THR A 219 62.34 -65.20 -7.81
C THR A 219 63.86 -65.00 -7.84
N GLU A 220 64.35 -63.82 -7.46
CA GLU A 220 65.79 -63.53 -7.34
C GLU A 220 66.43 -64.33 -6.20
N ASP A 221 65.72 -64.52 -5.09
CA ASP A 221 66.13 -65.36 -3.97
C ASP A 221 66.02 -66.88 -4.27
N GLY A 222 65.52 -67.25 -5.45
CA GLY A 222 65.38 -68.64 -5.90
C GLY A 222 64.27 -69.43 -5.20
N VAL A 223 63.34 -68.75 -4.52
CA VAL A 223 62.21 -69.38 -3.81
C VAL A 223 60.92 -69.15 -4.61
N PRO A 224 60.49 -70.10 -5.44
CA PRO A 224 59.19 -70.01 -6.10
C PRO A 224 58.06 -70.19 -5.07
N ASP A 225 57.35 -69.10 -4.78
CA ASP A 225 56.19 -69.09 -3.87
C ASP A 225 54.88 -69.04 -4.67
N ALA A 226 54.11 -70.13 -4.59
CA ALA A 226 52.82 -70.27 -5.26
C ALA A 226 51.76 -69.28 -4.72
N ASP A 227 51.83 -68.91 -3.45
CA ASP A 227 50.88 -67.97 -2.82
C ASP A 227 51.15 -66.53 -3.24
N LEU A 228 52.43 -66.16 -3.46
CA LEU A 228 52.80 -64.88 -4.07
C LEU A 228 52.30 -64.78 -5.53
N LEU A 229 52.44 -65.85 -6.30
CA LEU A 229 51.91 -65.91 -7.67
C LEU A 229 50.38 -65.77 -7.70
N ASN A 230 49.67 -66.49 -6.82
CA ASN A 230 48.21 -66.35 -6.68
C ASN A 230 47.80 -64.93 -6.29
N ARG A 231 48.53 -64.27 -5.37
CA ARG A 231 48.27 -62.86 -5.00
C ARG A 231 48.54 -61.89 -6.16
N ALA A 232 49.61 -62.12 -6.93
CA ALA A 232 49.93 -61.28 -8.08
C ALA A 232 48.85 -61.38 -9.19
N THR A 233 48.38 -62.59 -9.49
CA THR A 233 47.30 -62.79 -10.49
C THR A 233 45.96 -62.21 -10.04
N VAL A 234 45.63 -62.30 -8.73
CA VAL A 234 44.46 -61.60 -8.17
C VAL A 234 44.59 -60.08 -8.32
N ALA A 235 45.75 -59.51 -8.00
CA ALA A 235 46.00 -58.08 -8.19
C ALA A 235 45.94 -57.66 -9.66
N GLU A 236 46.36 -58.51 -10.59
CA GLU A 236 46.25 -58.26 -12.04
C GLU A 236 44.79 -58.26 -12.50
N LEU A 237 43.98 -59.21 -12.03
CA LEU A 237 42.55 -59.23 -12.30
C LEU A 237 41.83 -58.02 -11.69
N GLU A 238 42.22 -57.58 -10.50
CA GLU A 238 41.68 -56.37 -9.86
C GLU A 238 42.05 -55.10 -10.63
N ALA A 239 43.31 -54.96 -11.07
CA ALA A 239 43.78 -53.81 -11.86
C ALA A 239 43.09 -53.74 -13.24
N THR A 240 42.94 -54.87 -13.93
CA THR A 240 42.24 -54.93 -15.23
C THR A 240 40.76 -54.61 -15.10
N ARG A 241 40.09 -55.11 -14.05
CA ARG A 241 38.70 -54.75 -13.75
C ARG A 241 38.54 -53.26 -13.43
N ALA A 242 39.46 -52.69 -12.66
CA ALA A 242 39.42 -51.26 -12.32
C ALA A 242 39.66 -50.36 -13.55
N ALA A 243 40.55 -50.78 -14.47
CA ALA A 243 40.75 -50.09 -15.74
C ALA A 243 39.48 -50.14 -16.61
N GLN A 244 38.88 -51.33 -16.80
CA GLN A 244 37.64 -51.47 -17.56
C GLN A 244 36.47 -50.67 -16.96
N ALA A 245 36.37 -50.61 -15.63
CA ALA A 245 35.34 -49.81 -14.95
C ALA A 245 35.54 -48.31 -15.20
N THR A 246 36.80 -47.83 -15.19
CA THR A 246 37.14 -46.44 -15.50
C THR A 246 36.80 -46.11 -16.96
N ASP A 247 37.21 -46.96 -17.91
CA ASP A 247 36.90 -46.78 -19.33
C ASP A 247 35.39 -46.72 -19.59
N ALA A 248 34.61 -47.57 -18.92
CA ALA A 248 33.15 -47.56 -18.98
C ALA A 248 32.57 -46.26 -18.40
N ALA A 249 33.09 -45.78 -17.26
CA ALA A 249 32.66 -44.54 -16.64
C ALA A 249 32.97 -43.31 -17.52
N GLU A 250 34.15 -43.26 -18.14
CA GLU A 250 34.54 -42.23 -19.09
C GLU A 250 33.63 -42.23 -20.33
N ALA A 251 33.37 -43.40 -20.91
CA ALA A 251 32.46 -43.54 -22.06
C ALA A 251 31.04 -43.06 -21.71
N HIS A 252 30.51 -43.43 -20.54
CA HIS A 252 29.21 -42.96 -20.07
C HIS A 252 29.18 -41.45 -19.83
N ALA A 253 30.24 -40.87 -19.26
CA ALA A 253 30.33 -39.42 -19.04
C ALA A 253 30.38 -38.64 -20.36
N VAL A 254 31.08 -39.16 -21.38
CA VAL A 254 31.13 -38.57 -22.72
C VAL A 254 29.76 -38.68 -23.41
N LEU A 255 29.13 -39.86 -23.38
CA LEU A 255 27.80 -40.06 -23.96
C LEU A 255 26.76 -39.13 -23.33
N ALA A 256 26.75 -39.02 -22.00
CA ALA A 256 25.84 -38.13 -21.28
C ALA A 256 26.00 -36.65 -21.68
N ARG A 257 27.19 -36.24 -22.13
CA ARG A 257 27.44 -34.86 -22.60
C ARG A 257 27.10 -34.67 -24.07
N LEU A 258 27.23 -35.70 -24.91
CA LEU A 258 26.94 -35.64 -26.34
C LEU A 258 25.44 -35.81 -26.63
N GLU A 259 24.72 -36.60 -25.85
CA GLU A 259 23.30 -36.87 -26.04
C GLU A 259 22.41 -35.60 -26.12
N PRO A 260 22.54 -34.60 -25.21
CA PRO A 260 21.79 -33.36 -25.33
C PRO A 260 22.22 -32.46 -26.50
N LEU A 261 23.46 -32.60 -27.00
CA LEU A 261 23.91 -31.86 -28.20
C LEU A 261 23.36 -32.49 -29.48
N LEU A 262 23.30 -33.82 -29.51
CA LEU A 262 22.73 -34.58 -30.63
C LEU A 262 21.21 -34.42 -30.72
N SER A 263 20.50 -34.36 -29.58
CA SER A 263 19.06 -34.10 -29.59
C SER A 263 18.74 -32.69 -30.09
N LYS A 264 19.50 -31.68 -29.64
CA LYS A 264 19.39 -30.30 -30.15
C LYS A 264 19.71 -30.19 -31.64
N ALA A 265 20.72 -30.89 -32.13
CA ALA A 265 21.07 -30.92 -33.56
C ALA A 265 19.96 -31.57 -34.41
N LYS A 266 19.36 -32.67 -33.94
CA LYS A 266 18.22 -33.33 -34.63
C LYS A 266 16.98 -32.45 -34.70
N LEU A 267 16.70 -31.68 -33.64
CA LEU A 267 15.59 -30.72 -33.62
C LEU A 267 15.81 -29.59 -34.64
N ALA A 268 17.04 -29.08 -34.75
CA ALA A 268 17.39 -28.04 -35.71
C ALA A 268 17.37 -28.50 -37.18
N GLU A 269 17.66 -29.77 -37.46
CA GLU A 269 17.54 -30.34 -38.82
C GLU A 269 16.08 -30.62 -39.23
N GLY A 270 15.20 -30.93 -38.27
CA GLY A 270 13.78 -31.22 -38.52
C GLY A 270 12.88 -29.99 -38.73
N GLU A 271 13.36 -28.77 -38.44
CA GLU A 271 12.62 -27.51 -38.67
C GLU A 271 12.83 -26.93 -40.08
N VAL A 272 13.65 -27.57 -40.93
CA VAL A 272 13.97 -27.09 -42.29
C VAL A 272 13.20 -27.86 -43.40
N GLU A 273 12.35 -28.84 -43.05
CA GLU A 273 11.42 -29.52 -43.99
C GLU A 273 9.98 -29.04 -43.83
#